data_AF-A0A927J4L7-F1
#
_entry.id   AF-A0A927J4L7-F1
#
_cell.length_a   1.000
_cell.length_b   1.000
_cell.length_c   1.000
_cell.angle_alpha   90.00
_cell.angle_beta   90.00
_cell.angle_gamma   90.00
#
_symmetry.space_group_name_H-M   'P 1'
#
loop_
_entity.id
_entity.type
_entity.pdbx_description
1 polymer ?
#
loop_
_entity_poly.entity_id
_entity_poly.type
_entity_poly.pdbx_seq_one_letter_code
_entity_poly.pdbx_strand_id
1 'polypeptide(L)'
;MRNLICIALCLLLLQGCRTKLIYIPQESVRTEYIDRIRTDSVYLHDSVIVKMKNDTVFFEKYRYLYKDRLVRDSVLVSDSIRIPYPVEVEKEVNRLSSFQSFQLWCGRILLLLFIAWAGIWWLRRKLF
;
A
#
# COMPACT_ATOMS: atom_id res chain seq x y z
N MET A 1 37.46 31.89 -26.59
CA MET A 1 36.38 32.42 -25.74
C MET A 1 34.99 31.97 -26.19
N ARG A 2 34.57 32.19 -27.45
CA ARG A 2 33.21 31.85 -27.93
C ARG A 2 32.84 30.36 -27.80
N ASN A 3 33.77 29.45 -28.10
CA ASN A 3 33.53 28.00 -28.04
C ASN A 3 33.43 27.47 -26.60
N LEU A 4 34.15 28.08 -25.66
CA LEU A 4 34.10 27.73 -24.23
C LEU A 4 32.74 28.09 -23.61
N ILE A 5 32.17 29.22 -24.02
CA ILE A 5 30.85 29.66 -23.57
C ILE A 5 29.78 28.69 -24.07
N CYS A 6 29.85 28.24 -25.33
CA CYS A 6 28.91 27.25 -25.86
C CYS A 6 28.97 25.91 -25.11
N ILE A 7 30.17 25.44 -24.78
CA ILE A 7 30.36 24.17 -24.05
C ILE A 7 29.80 24.29 -22.62
N ALA A 8 30.05 25.40 -21.93
CA ALA A 8 29.50 25.66 -20.60
C ALA A 8 27.97 25.72 -20.61
N LEU A 9 27.38 26.33 -21.64
CA LEU A 9 25.92 26.41 -21.80
C LEU A 9 25.30 25.03 -22.05
N CYS A 10 25.94 24.19 -22.88
CA CYS A 10 25.51 22.81 -23.10
C CYS A 10 25.53 22.00 -21.79
N LEU A 11 26.61 22.08 -21.01
CA LEU A 11 26.76 21.37 -19.74
C LEU A 11 25.71 21.77 -18.69
N LEU A 12 25.27 23.03 -18.68
CA LEU A 12 24.17 23.49 -17.82
C LEU A 12 22.82 22.86 -18.18
N LEU A 13 22.57 22.60 -19.47
CA LEU A 13 21.31 22.01 -19.95
C LEU A 13 21.17 20.52 -19.59
N LEU A 14 22.28 19.81 -19.36
CA LEU A 14 22.27 18.38 -19.01
C LEU A 14 21.97 18.08 -17.53
N GLN A 15 21.91 19.09 -16.66
CA GLN A 15 21.78 18.88 -15.21
C GLN A 15 20.33 18.64 -14.72
N GLY A 16 19.35 18.67 -15.61
CA GLY A 16 17.93 18.59 -15.25
C GLY A 16 17.36 17.19 -15.00
N CYS A 17 18.09 16.12 -15.35
CA CYS A 17 17.54 14.76 -15.30
C CYS A 17 17.80 14.10 -13.93
N ARG A 18 17.06 14.51 -12.89
CA ARG A 18 16.97 13.75 -11.63
C ARG A 18 15.66 12.98 -11.56
N THR A 19 15.76 11.66 -11.47
CA THR A 19 14.64 10.78 -11.14
C THR A 19 14.16 11.03 -9.71
N LYS A 20 12.93 11.53 -9.56
CA LYS A 20 12.32 11.78 -8.24
C LYS A 20 11.78 10.46 -7.67
N LEU A 21 12.51 9.87 -6.73
CA LEU A 21 12.05 8.74 -5.92
C LEU A 21 11.12 9.28 -4.83
N ILE A 22 9.87 8.80 -4.79
CA ILE A 22 8.89 9.16 -3.76
C ILE A 22 8.72 7.93 -2.88
N TYR A 23 9.10 8.04 -1.61
CA TYR A 23 8.87 7.01 -0.60
C TYR A 23 7.52 7.28 0.07
N ILE A 24 6.61 6.32 0.02
CA ILE A 24 5.33 6.36 0.72
C ILE A 24 5.50 5.57 2.01
N PRO A 25 5.32 6.18 3.20
CA PRO A 25 5.43 5.47 4.46
C PRO A 25 4.23 4.52 4.63
N GLN A 26 4.51 3.25 4.96
CA GLN A 26 3.49 2.27 5.31
C GLN A 26 3.38 2.17 6.84
N GLU A 27 2.15 2.27 7.36
CA GLU A 27 1.87 2.07 8.78
C GLU A 27 1.99 0.58 9.13
N SER A 28 2.92 0.24 10.02
CA SER A 28 3.06 -1.12 10.53
C SER A 28 2.08 -1.32 11.69
N VAL A 29 0.97 -2.03 11.44
CA VAL A 29 0.07 -2.46 12.51
C VAL A 29 0.73 -3.64 13.23
N ARG A 30 1.24 -3.38 14.45
CA ARG A 30 1.76 -4.41 15.34
C ARG A 30 0.60 -4.98 16.16
N THR A 31 0.08 -6.14 15.77
CA THR A 31 -0.83 -6.91 16.62
C THR A 31 -0.02 -7.74 17.61
N GLU A 32 -0.05 -7.37 18.88
CA GLU A 32 0.51 -8.17 19.96
C GLU A 32 -0.48 -9.28 20.35
N TYR A 33 0.05 -10.48 20.53
CA TYR A 33 -0.75 -11.66 20.91
C TYR A 33 -1.30 -11.46 22.33
N ILE A 34 -2.63 -11.53 22.48
CA ILE A 34 -3.32 -11.48 23.78
C ILE A 34 -3.82 -12.88 24.09
N ASP A 35 -3.16 -13.55 25.04
CA ASP A 35 -3.58 -14.87 25.49
C ASP A 35 -4.85 -14.74 26.34
N ARG A 36 -5.98 -15.20 25.82
CA ARG A 36 -7.25 -15.25 26.56
C ARG A 36 -7.40 -16.65 27.14
N ILE A 37 -6.82 -16.89 28.31
CA ILE A 37 -7.16 -18.08 29.09
C ILE A 37 -8.57 -17.87 29.66
N ARG A 38 -9.57 -18.37 28.93
CA ARG A 38 -10.95 -18.47 29.40
C ARG A 38 -11.09 -19.87 29.96
N THR A 39 -11.39 -20.00 31.25
CA THR A 39 -11.53 -21.30 31.91
C THR A 39 -12.69 -22.07 31.26
N ASP A 40 -12.40 -23.12 30.49
CA ASP A 40 -13.37 -23.79 29.63
C ASP A 40 -14.19 -24.89 30.32
N SER A 41 -13.79 -25.31 31.51
CA SER A 41 -14.47 -26.36 32.27
C SER A 41 -14.78 -25.92 33.69
N VAL A 42 -16.03 -26.13 34.10
CA VAL A 42 -16.46 -26.04 35.50
C VAL A 42 -16.69 -27.46 35.99
N TYR A 43 -15.87 -27.90 36.94
CA TYR A 43 -15.99 -29.21 37.56
C TYR A 43 -16.98 -29.14 38.73
N LEU A 44 -18.22 -29.60 38.53
CA LEU A 44 -19.16 -29.76 39.64
C LEU A 44 -19.09 -31.19 40.15
N HIS A 45 -18.55 -31.34 41.36
CA HIS A 45 -18.31 -32.62 42.00
C HIS A 45 -19.58 -33.09 42.76
N ASP A 46 -20.21 -34.18 42.35
CA ASP A 46 -21.03 -35.00 43.18
C ASP A 46 -20.80 -36.58 43.09
N SER A 47 -20.19 -37.15 44.14
CA SER A 47 -19.96 -38.58 44.45
C SER A 47 -21.22 -39.40 44.79
N VAL A 48 -21.20 -40.70 45.04
CA VAL A 48 -22.29 -41.42 45.76
C VAL A 48 -21.62 -42.40 46.71
N ILE A 49 -21.89 -42.30 48.01
CA ILE A 49 -21.28 -43.12 49.06
C ILE A 49 -22.32 -44.11 49.58
N VAL A 50 -22.00 -45.40 49.57
CA VAL A 50 -22.87 -46.44 50.12
C VAL A 50 -22.15 -47.11 51.28
N LYS A 51 -22.79 -47.19 52.44
CA LYS A 51 -22.25 -47.79 53.66
C LYS A 51 -23.20 -48.88 54.14
N MET A 52 -22.69 -50.06 54.48
CA MET A 52 -23.50 -51.16 55.01
C MET A 52 -23.15 -51.41 56.47
N LYS A 53 -24.17 -51.68 57.28
CA LYS A 53 -23.99 -52.13 58.66
C LYS A 53 -25.04 -53.20 58.96
N ASN A 54 -24.56 -54.40 59.25
CA ASN A 54 -25.37 -55.59 59.48
C ASN A 54 -26.36 -55.80 58.31
N ASP A 55 -27.66 -55.91 58.58
CA ASP A 55 -28.70 -56.15 57.57
C ASP A 55 -29.21 -54.87 56.89
N THR A 56 -28.64 -53.69 57.20
CA THR A 56 -29.11 -52.40 56.68
C THR A 56 -28.06 -51.73 55.78
N VAL A 57 -28.54 -51.19 54.67
CA VAL A 57 -27.75 -50.48 53.66
C VAL A 57 -28.09 -48.99 53.67
N PHE A 58 -27.08 -48.14 53.81
CA PHE A 58 -27.17 -46.69 53.74
C PHE A 58 -26.65 -46.20 52.39
N PHE A 59 -27.43 -45.36 51.70
CA PHE A 59 -27.11 -44.83 50.37
C PHE A 59 -27.04 -43.30 50.42
N GLU A 60 -25.93 -42.72 50.02
CA GLU A 60 -25.69 -41.28 50.02
C GLU A 60 -25.36 -40.85 48.60
N LYS A 61 -26.26 -40.14 47.91
CA LYS A 61 -26.08 -39.76 46.50
C LYS A 61 -25.67 -38.30 46.37
N TYR A 62 -24.67 -38.08 45.56
CA TYR A 62 -24.31 -36.81 44.97
C TYR A 62 -24.30 -37.03 43.40
N ARG A 63 -24.73 -36.08 42.52
CA ARG A 63 -24.71 -36.19 41.01
C ARG A 63 -23.80 -35.24 40.12
N TYR A 64 -22.57 -35.65 39.70
CA TYR A 64 -21.59 -34.83 38.94
C TYR A 64 -22.18 -34.13 37.69
N LEU A 65 -22.01 -32.80 37.53
CA LEU A 65 -22.49 -32.05 36.35
C LEU A 65 -21.31 -31.41 35.59
N TYR A 66 -20.85 -32.10 34.55
CA TYR A 66 -19.81 -31.60 33.64
C TYR A 66 -20.45 -30.78 32.52
N LYS A 67 -20.02 -29.54 32.33
CA LYS A 67 -20.51 -28.68 31.26
C LYS A 67 -19.35 -28.18 30.41
N ASP A 68 -18.93 -29.02 29.48
CA ASP A 68 -18.02 -28.58 28.42
C ASP A 68 -18.81 -27.79 27.38
N ARG A 69 -18.53 -26.50 27.31
CA ARG A 69 -18.95 -25.66 26.19
C ARG A 69 -17.83 -25.62 25.16
N LEU A 70 -17.58 -26.74 24.49
CA LEU A 70 -16.89 -26.69 23.20
C LEU A 70 -17.91 -26.29 22.13
N VAL A 71 -18.37 -25.04 22.21
CA VAL A 71 -19.18 -24.42 21.14
C VAL A 71 -18.20 -23.97 20.07
N ARG A 72 -17.71 -24.94 19.30
CA ARG A 72 -16.98 -24.84 18.03
C ARG A 72 -15.93 -23.74 17.87
N ASP A 73 -14.71 -24.26 17.74
CA ASP A 73 -13.69 -23.91 16.76
C ASP A 73 -13.43 -22.42 16.59
N SER A 74 -12.44 -21.91 17.34
CA SER A 74 -11.57 -20.91 16.75
C SER A 74 -10.85 -21.58 15.58
N VAL A 75 -11.51 -21.65 14.41
CA VAL A 75 -10.77 -21.56 13.16
C VAL A 75 -10.06 -20.23 13.31
N LEU A 76 -8.78 -20.29 13.69
CA LEU A 76 -7.87 -19.19 13.50
C LEU A 76 -7.87 -19.02 11.99
N VAL A 77 -8.80 -18.19 11.52
CA VAL A 77 -8.77 -17.60 10.21
C VAL A 77 -7.45 -16.86 10.27
N SER A 78 -6.42 -17.54 9.80
CA SER A 78 -5.13 -16.94 9.52
C SER A 78 -5.51 -15.71 8.71
N ASP A 79 -5.46 -14.55 9.37
CA ASP A 79 -5.56 -13.29 8.69
C ASP A 79 -4.34 -13.31 7.78
N SER A 80 -4.58 -13.76 6.54
CA SER A 80 -3.57 -13.79 5.51
C SER A 80 -3.10 -12.35 5.44
N ILE A 81 -1.90 -12.09 5.98
CA ILE A 81 -1.29 -10.78 5.93
C ILE A 81 -1.17 -10.51 4.44
N ARG A 82 -2.05 -9.66 3.93
CA ARG A 82 -2.03 -9.27 2.52
C ARG A 82 -0.75 -8.47 2.36
N ILE A 83 0.28 -9.14 1.84
CA ILE A 83 1.47 -8.48 1.38
C ILE A 83 0.98 -7.52 0.30
N PRO A 84 1.10 -6.20 0.49
CA PRO A 84 0.72 -5.27 -0.56
C PRO A 84 1.66 -5.54 -1.73
N TYR A 85 1.13 -6.13 -2.79
CA TYR A 85 1.83 -6.17 -4.06
C TYR A 85 1.82 -4.74 -4.60
N PRO A 86 2.91 -4.27 -5.22
CA PRO A 86 2.91 -2.99 -5.90
C PRO A 86 1.85 -3.08 -7.01
N VAL A 87 0.70 -2.46 -6.79
CA VAL A 87 -0.21 -2.15 -7.89
C VAL A 87 0.58 -1.18 -8.74
N GLU A 88 0.98 -1.64 -9.92
CA GLU A 88 1.50 -0.79 -10.97
C GLU A 88 0.36 0.16 -11.36
N VAL A 89 0.21 1.24 -10.59
CA VAL A 89 -0.59 2.37 -11.02
C VAL A 89 0.10 2.81 -12.29
N GLU A 90 -0.59 2.65 -13.43
CA GLU A 90 -0.20 3.21 -14.70
C GLU A 90 -0.09 4.73 -14.49
N LYS A 91 1.09 5.17 -14.04
CA LYS A 91 1.43 6.58 -14.01
C LYS A 91 1.32 7.00 -15.46
N GLU A 92 0.46 7.95 -15.74
CA GLU A 92 0.45 8.64 -17.03
C GLU A 92 1.80 9.38 -17.17
N VAL A 93 2.84 8.64 -17.59
CA VAL A 93 4.22 9.14 -17.70
C VAL A 93 4.33 10.22 -18.79
N ASN A 94 3.24 10.43 -19.53
CA ASN A 94 3.19 11.23 -20.74
C ASN A 94 2.52 12.60 -20.55
N ARG A 95 2.30 13.05 -19.30
CA ARG A 95 1.82 14.42 -19.06
C ARG A 95 2.99 15.39 -19.03
N LEU A 96 3.11 16.23 -20.06
CA LEU A 96 4.06 17.34 -20.09
C LEU A 96 3.79 18.28 -18.90
N SER A 97 4.85 18.69 -18.22
CA SER A 97 4.75 19.75 -17.20
C SER A 97 4.20 21.02 -17.85
N SER A 98 3.37 21.79 -17.13
CA SER A 98 2.79 23.04 -17.63
C SER A 98 3.87 23.99 -18.20
N PHE A 99 5.07 23.97 -17.61
CA PHE A 99 6.20 24.75 -18.08
C PHE A 99 6.81 24.20 -19.38
N GLN A 100 6.92 22.88 -19.53
CA GLN A 100 7.38 22.24 -20.77
C GLN A 100 6.40 22.49 -21.92
N SER A 101 5.08 22.39 -21.66
CA SER A 101 4.07 22.73 -22.67
C SER A 101 4.16 24.19 -23.09
N PHE A 102 4.39 25.11 -22.15
CA PHE A 102 4.57 26.52 -22.45
C PHE A 102 5.77 26.77 -23.38
N GLN A 103 6.92 26.15 -23.09
CA GLN A 103 8.11 26.25 -23.94
C GLN A 103 7.86 25.75 -25.37
N LEU A 104 7.15 24.62 -25.52
CA LEU A 104 6.78 24.07 -26.84
C LEU A 104 5.89 25.03 -27.62
N TRP A 105 4.91 25.66 -26.97
CA TRP A 105 4.04 26.66 -27.58
C TRP A 105 4.81 27.90 -28.04
N CYS A 106 5.70 28.44 -27.21
CA CYS A 106 6.59 29.54 -27.59
C CYS A 106 7.45 29.18 -28.81
N GLY A 107 8.01 27.98 -28.86
CA GLY A 107 8.80 27.50 -29.99
C GLY A 107 8.00 27.42 -31.30
N ARG A 108 6.76 26.92 -31.23
CA ARG A 108 5.86 26.84 -32.41
C ARG A 108 5.54 28.22 -32.98
N ILE A 109 5.24 29.20 -32.12
CA ILE A 109 4.95 30.57 -32.55
C ILE A 109 6.16 31.18 -33.25
N LEU A 110 7.36 31.02 -32.68
CA LEU A 110 8.59 31.56 -33.25
C LEU A 110 8.90 30.94 -34.62
N LEU A 111 8.69 29.64 -34.77
CA LEU A 111 8.87 28.93 -36.04
C LEU A 111 7.91 29.45 -37.13
N LEU A 112 6.63 29.69 -36.79
CA LEU A 112 5.66 30.25 -37.74
C LEU A 112 6.05 31.66 -38.18
N LEU A 113 6.50 32.51 -37.26
CA LEU A 113 6.98 33.85 -37.59
C LEU A 113 8.20 33.80 -38.53
N PHE A 114 9.12 32.87 -38.30
CA PHE A 114 10.30 32.70 -39.14
C PHE A 114 9.93 32.27 -40.57
N ILE A 115 8.99 31.33 -40.72
CA ILE A 115 8.49 30.89 -42.02
C ILE A 115 7.78 32.04 -42.75
N ALA A 116 6.92 32.79 -42.06
CA ALA A 116 6.22 33.93 -42.64
C ALA A 116 7.21 35.01 -43.11
N TRP A 117 8.21 35.33 -42.29
CA TRP A 117 9.27 36.26 -42.65
C TRP A 117 10.08 35.80 -43.85
N ALA A 118 10.50 34.54 -43.88
CA ALA A 118 11.24 33.95 -45.00
C ALA A 118 10.40 33.93 -46.29
N GLY A 119 9.10 33.64 -46.21
CA GLY A 119 8.17 33.69 -47.34
C GLY A 119 8.02 35.09 -47.90
N ILE A 120 7.83 36.11 -47.05
CA ILE A 120 7.76 37.52 -47.46
C ILE A 120 9.08 37.96 -48.11
N TRP A 121 10.22 37.59 -47.51
CA TRP A 121 11.54 37.89 -48.05
C TRP A 121 11.77 37.26 -49.42
N TRP A 122 11.35 36.00 -49.61
CA TRP A 122 11.44 35.30 -50.90
C TRP A 122 10.54 35.94 -51.97
N LEU A 123 9.30 36.30 -51.62
CA LEU A 123 8.38 37.02 -52.52
C LEU A 123 8.96 38.37 -52.94
N ARG A 124 9.55 39.13 -52.02
CA ARG A 124 10.22 40.41 -52.34
C ARG A 124 11.39 40.23 -53.31
N ARG A 125 12.15 39.15 -53.22
CA ARG A 125 13.25 38.82 -54.15
C ARG A 125 12.81 38.35 -55.54
N LYS A 126 11.55 37.97 -55.70
CA LYS A 126 11.02 37.44 -56.97
C LYS A 126 10.20 38.48 -57.73
N LEU A 127 9.66 39.47 -57.02
CA LEU A 127 8.88 40.58 -57.59
C LEU A 127 9.71 41.83 -57.92
N PHE A 128 10.88 41.98 -57.30
CA PHE A 128 11.91 42.99 -57.61
C PHE A 128 13.15 42.28 -58.15
#